data_AF-A0A2N0WN21-F1
#
_entry.id   AF-A0A2N0WN21-F1
#
_cell.length_a   1.000
_cell.length_b   1.000
_cell.length_c   1.000
_cell.angle_alpha   90.00
_cell.angle_beta   90.00
_cell.angle_gamma   90.00
#
_symmetry.space_group_name_H-M   'P 1'
#
loop_
_entity.id
_entity.type
_entity.pdbx_description
1 polymer ?
#
loop_
_entity_poly.entity_id
_entity_poly.type
_entity_poly.pdbx_seq_one_letter_code
_entity_poly.pdbx_strand_id
1 'polypeptide(L)'
;MNNFNTNQNSDVAIDKLAAQNQLYGDAKNRLGLYLVLSIPVMILLNIIVKPLLINDTFRLGWNFDLTDSIAFYALLLTMFELVYLKPQISKLKQKAAKIQEDFDCTVYELEWNDILCDSKPCESEIKNSSDKYTKKGKSRAVFANWYTPDVEQIDQVKAILVCQKENLGWDVSQRTKFICFISSISIVVFLLSLIVAFFLDFTLQSFILSAIIPSLPAISFSITNYFENKEAIASKEKLKEATEKVENIRNPTIKYARNIQNLIYLNRVNNSLIFDWFYNYLRDSNQSGISYASKQLIQRLF
;
A
#
# COMPACT_ATOMS: atom_id res chain seq x y z
N MET A 1 -36.26 -0.29 -0.15
CA MET A 1 -35.24 0.49 0.60
C MET A 1 -34.17 -0.50 0.99
N ASN A 2 -32.94 -0.19 0.65
CA ASN A 2 -31.83 -1.13 0.77
C ASN A 2 -31.14 -0.85 2.12
N ASN A 3 -30.67 -1.85 2.87
CA ASN A 3 -30.16 -1.62 4.23
C ASN A 3 -28.72 -1.08 4.27
N PHE A 4 -28.22 -0.44 3.21
CA PHE A 4 -26.81 -0.03 3.06
C PHE A 4 -26.31 0.80 4.24
N ASN A 5 -27.06 1.85 4.61
CA ASN A 5 -26.67 2.78 5.67
C ASN A 5 -26.64 2.11 7.05
N THR A 6 -27.58 1.20 7.30
CA THR A 6 -27.61 0.39 8.52
C THR A 6 -26.45 -0.60 8.55
N ASN A 7 -26.21 -1.32 7.44
CA ASN A 7 -25.19 -2.36 7.35
C ASN A 7 -23.78 -1.79 7.51
N GLN A 8 -23.47 -0.69 6.81
CA GLN A 8 -22.13 -0.08 6.84
C GLN A 8 -21.76 0.56 8.18
N ASN A 9 -22.76 1.07 8.91
CA ASN A 9 -22.57 1.77 10.18
C ASN A 9 -22.77 0.85 11.41
N SER A 10 -23.02 -0.44 11.20
CA SER A 10 -23.08 -1.41 12.29
C SER A 10 -21.72 -1.52 13.00
N ASP A 11 -21.74 -1.78 14.31
CA ASP A 11 -20.50 -1.91 15.10
C ASP A 11 -19.54 -2.97 14.54
N VAL A 12 -20.09 -4.07 14.06
CA VAL A 12 -19.34 -5.16 13.43
C VAL A 12 -18.67 -4.70 12.13
N ALA A 13 -19.36 -3.93 11.30
CA ALA A 13 -18.80 -3.40 10.06
C ALA A 13 -17.68 -2.38 10.33
N ILE A 14 -17.88 -1.50 11.31
CA ILE A 14 -16.84 -0.55 11.75
C ILE A 14 -15.63 -1.29 12.35
N ASP A 15 -15.84 -2.38 13.08
CA ASP A 15 -14.74 -3.22 13.58
C ASP A 15 -13.95 -3.87 12.44
N LYS A 16 -14.60 -4.32 11.37
CA LYS A 16 -13.91 -4.81 10.16
C LYS A 16 -13.07 -3.72 9.52
N LEU A 17 -13.59 -2.49 9.38
CA LEU A 17 -12.85 -1.36 8.82
C LEU A 17 -11.65 -0.94 9.69
N ALA A 18 -11.81 -0.91 11.01
CA ALA A 18 -10.72 -0.63 11.93
C ALA A 18 -9.64 -1.73 11.88
N ALA A 19 -10.06 -2.99 11.83
CA ALA A 19 -9.16 -4.15 11.76
C ALA A 19 -8.32 -4.15 10.47
N GLN A 20 -8.94 -3.99 9.30
CA GLN A 20 -8.20 -3.95 8.03
C GLN A 20 -7.21 -2.77 8.02
N ASN A 21 -7.62 -1.60 8.52
CA ASN A 21 -6.74 -0.42 8.55
C ASN A 21 -5.53 -0.66 9.45
N GLN A 22 -5.74 -1.30 10.60
CA GLN A 22 -4.67 -1.66 11.53
C GLN A 22 -3.70 -2.68 10.93
N LEU A 23 -4.19 -3.69 10.20
CA LEU A 23 -3.34 -4.68 9.53
C LEU A 23 -2.52 -4.09 8.38
N TYR A 24 -3.12 -3.24 7.54
CA TYR A 24 -2.35 -2.49 6.54
C TYR A 24 -1.33 -1.57 7.19
N GLY A 25 -1.69 -0.90 8.28
CA GLY A 25 -0.76 -0.07 9.06
C GLY A 25 0.42 -0.88 9.62
N ASP A 26 0.19 -2.09 10.12
CA ASP A 26 1.26 -2.97 10.58
C ASP A 26 2.17 -3.41 9.43
N ALA A 27 1.61 -3.70 8.25
CA ALA A 27 2.39 -4.04 7.06
C ALA A 27 3.27 -2.86 6.61
N LYS A 28 2.70 -1.65 6.58
CA LYS A 28 3.42 -0.40 6.26
C LYS A 28 4.53 -0.12 7.27
N ASN A 29 4.28 -0.31 8.56
CA ASN A 29 5.29 -0.07 9.60
C ASN A 29 6.47 -1.05 9.48
N ARG A 30 6.20 -2.33 9.21
CA ARG A 30 7.26 -3.34 8.99
C ARG A 30 8.11 -3.01 7.76
N LEU A 31 7.47 -2.62 6.66
CA LEU A 31 8.17 -2.17 5.46
C LEU A 31 8.99 -0.90 5.74
N GLY A 32 8.41 0.08 6.42
CA GLY A 32 9.09 1.34 6.76
C GLY A 32 10.32 1.12 7.62
N LEU A 33 10.23 0.27 8.66
CA LEU A 33 11.38 -0.09 9.49
C LEU A 33 12.50 -0.73 8.66
N TYR A 34 12.17 -1.67 7.78
CA TYR A 34 13.14 -2.27 6.87
C TYR A 34 13.82 -1.24 5.98
N LEU A 35 13.06 -0.31 5.37
CA LEU A 35 13.62 0.74 4.52
C LEU A 35 14.55 1.68 5.28
N VAL A 36 14.24 2.01 6.53
CA VAL A 36 15.13 2.82 7.38
C VAL A 36 16.46 2.08 7.65
N LEU A 37 16.38 0.78 7.94
CA LEU A 37 17.56 -0.06 8.19
C LEU A 37 18.39 -0.34 6.93
N SER A 38 17.76 -0.36 5.76
CA SER A 38 18.41 -0.73 4.50
C SER A 38 18.87 0.45 3.66
N ILE A 39 18.33 1.65 3.88
CA ILE A 39 18.67 2.85 3.09
C ILE A 39 19.45 3.88 3.94
N PRO A 40 18.84 4.67 4.86
CA PRO A 40 19.57 5.62 5.70
C PRO A 40 20.77 5.03 6.45
N VAL A 41 20.61 3.85 7.06
CA VAL A 41 21.70 3.22 7.82
C VAL A 41 22.84 2.80 6.89
N MET A 42 22.54 2.26 5.71
CA MET A 42 23.58 1.91 4.73
C MET A 42 24.31 3.13 4.20
N ILE A 43 23.59 4.22 3.94
CA ILE A 43 24.18 5.50 3.54
C ILE A 43 25.10 6.04 4.65
N LEU A 44 24.63 6.06 5.90
CA LEU A 44 25.40 6.49 7.07
C LEU A 44 26.69 5.66 7.22
N LEU A 45 26.58 4.33 7.12
CA LEU A 45 27.74 3.44 7.25
C LEU A 45 28.76 3.66 6.13
N ASN A 46 28.32 3.80 4.87
CA ASN A 46 29.23 3.90 3.72
C ASN A 46 29.80 5.30 3.49
N ILE A 47 29.01 6.35 3.68
CA ILE A 47 29.42 7.74 3.37
C ILE A 47 30.06 8.42 4.57
N ILE A 48 29.66 8.08 5.80
CA ILE A 48 30.13 8.79 7.00
C ILE A 48 31.06 7.91 7.82
N VAL A 49 30.60 6.74 8.28
CA VAL A 49 31.34 5.93 9.27
C VAL A 49 32.61 5.31 8.66
N LYS A 50 32.51 4.68 7.49
CA LYS A 50 33.64 4.04 6.82
C LYS A 50 34.79 5.03 6.52
N PRO A 51 34.56 6.20 5.89
CA PRO A 51 35.63 7.18 5.66
C PRO A 51 36.27 7.71 6.94
N LEU A 52 35.51 7.87 8.02
CA LEU A 52 36.02 8.35 9.32
C LEU A 52 37.01 7.37 9.98
N LEU A 53 36.85 6.07 9.73
CA LEU A 53 37.68 5.02 10.33
C LEU A 53 38.90 4.65 9.47
N ILE A 54 38.84 4.88 8.15
CA ILE A 54 39.89 4.49 7.20
C ILE A 54 40.79 5.67 6.81
N ASN A 55 40.27 6.90 6.68
CA ASN A 55 41.08 8.02 6.20
C ASN A 55 42.06 8.55 7.27
N ASP A 56 43.32 8.68 6.86
CA ASP A 56 44.41 9.21 7.69
C ASP A 56 44.15 10.64 8.22
N THR A 57 43.34 11.44 7.52
CA THR A 57 42.95 12.80 7.89
C THR A 57 41.93 12.88 9.03
N PHE A 58 41.16 11.82 9.30
CA PHE A 58 40.08 11.78 10.31
C PHE A 58 40.31 10.72 11.40
N ARG A 59 41.49 10.11 11.42
CA ARG A 59 41.86 9.00 12.31
C ARG A 59 41.56 9.30 13.78
N LEU A 60 40.61 8.55 14.34
CA LEU A 60 40.37 8.45 15.79
C LEU A 60 41.31 7.43 16.48
N GLY A 61 42.32 6.90 15.78
CA GLY A 61 43.34 5.98 16.31
C GLY A 61 43.03 4.48 16.18
N TRP A 62 41.96 4.09 15.48
CA TRP A 62 41.51 2.70 15.36
C TRP A 62 41.47 2.29 13.87
N ASN A 63 42.29 1.31 13.45
CA ASN A 63 42.31 0.80 12.06
C ASN A 63 41.38 -0.42 11.91
N PHE A 64 40.07 -0.20 11.82
CA PHE A 64 39.10 -1.25 11.50
C PHE A 64 38.53 -1.03 10.09
N ASP A 65 38.73 -2.00 9.19
CA ASP A 65 38.04 -2.01 7.90
C ASP A 65 36.62 -2.58 8.06
N LEU A 66 35.61 -1.71 7.94
CA LEU A 66 34.21 -2.09 8.05
C LEU A 66 33.62 -2.65 6.75
N THR A 67 34.37 -2.70 5.65
CA THR A 67 33.85 -3.06 4.32
C THR A 67 33.15 -4.42 4.34
N ASP A 68 33.81 -5.44 4.88
CA ASP A 68 33.25 -6.80 4.95
C ASP A 68 32.03 -6.87 5.88
N SER A 69 32.06 -6.11 6.98
CA SER A 69 30.93 -6.05 7.93
C SER A 69 29.70 -5.39 7.31
N ILE A 70 29.89 -4.32 6.54
CA ILE A 70 28.81 -3.61 5.82
C ILE A 70 28.22 -4.51 4.73
N ALA A 71 29.08 -5.20 3.96
CA ALA A 71 28.64 -6.14 2.93
C ALA A 71 27.86 -7.31 3.54
N PHE A 72 28.35 -7.88 4.65
CA PHE A 72 27.66 -8.94 5.37
C PHE A 72 26.32 -8.48 5.96
N TYR A 73 26.26 -7.26 6.52
CA TYR A 73 25.01 -6.67 7.00
C TYR A 73 24.00 -6.46 5.86
N ALA A 74 24.43 -5.95 4.70
CA ALA A 74 23.56 -5.81 3.52
C ALA A 74 23.02 -7.17 3.04
N LEU A 75 23.86 -8.20 3.04
CA LEU A 75 23.46 -9.56 2.71
C LEU A 75 22.41 -10.10 3.70
N LEU A 76 22.65 -9.95 5.00
CA LEU A 76 21.71 -10.37 6.05
C LEU A 76 20.37 -9.65 5.94
N LEU A 77 20.37 -8.33 5.70
CA LEU A 77 19.15 -7.55 5.48
C LEU A 77 18.37 -8.05 4.26
N THR A 78 19.07 -8.31 3.15
CA THR A 78 18.43 -8.81 1.92
C THR A 78 17.82 -10.19 2.15
N MET A 79 18.53 -11.09 2.85
CA MET A 79 18.00 -12.41 3.20
C MET A 79 16.79 -12.30 4.13
N PHE A 80 16.86 -11.43 5.14
CA PHE A 80 15.73 -11.15 6.03
C PHE A 80 14.51 -10.62 5.26
N GLU A 81 14.73 -9.73 4.28
CA GLU A 81 13.67 -9.20 3.44
C GLU A 81 12.95 -10.32 2.67
N LEU A 82 13.72 -11.14 1.96
CA LEU A 82 13.19 -12.17 1.06
C LEU A 82 12.53 -13.31 1.82
N VAL A 83 13.15 -13.80 2.89
CA VAL A 83 12.70 -15.01 3.61
C VAL A 83 11.62 -14.69 4.64
N TYR A 84 11.70 -13.55 5.31
CA TYR A 84 10.79 -13.23 6.42
C TYR A 84 9.87 -12.06 6.09
N LEU A 85 10.42 -10.90 5.72
CA LEU A 85 9.63 -9.67 5.64
C LEU A 85 8.56 -9.73 4.54
N LYS A 86 8.94 -10.10 3.30
CA LYS A 86 8.01 -10.17 2.16
C LYS A 86 6.84 -11.11 2.41
N PRO A 87 7.06 -12.38 2.85
CA PRO A 87 5.94 -13.27 3.20
C PRO A 87 5.04 -12.71 4.30
N GLN A 88 5.62 -12.07 5.32
CA GLN A 88 4.84 -11.50 6.43
C GLN A 88 4.00 -10.31 5.99
N ILE A 89 4.55 -9.41 5.17
CA ILE A 89 3.80 -8.29 4.57
C ILE A 89 2.67 -8.82 3.70
N SER A 90 2.94 -9.82 2.85
CA SER A 90 1.94 -10.43 1.99
C SER A 90 0.77 -11.03 2.80
N LYS A 91 1.07 -11.77 3.88
CA LYS A 91 0.05 -12.32 4.79
C LYS A 91 -0.82 -11.23 5.43
N LEU A 92 -0.21 -10.15 5.90
CA LEU A 92 -0.94 -9.02 6.49
C LEU A 92 -1.87 -8.34 5.47
N LYS A 93 -1.37 -8.11 4.24
CA LYS A 93 -2.16 -7.55 3.14
C LYS A 93 -3.34 -8.45 2.78
N GLN A 94 -3.10 -9.75 2.60
CA GLN A 94 -4.15 -10.73 2.29
C GLN A 94 -5.24 -10.74 3.36
N LYS A 95 -4.84 -10.78 4.64
CA LYS A 95 -5.79 -10.75 5.76
C LYS A 95 -6.60 -9.45 5.80
N ALA A 96 -5.96 -8.30 5.58
CA ALA A 96 -6.64 -7.02 5.52
C ALA A 96 -7.63 -6.94 4.34
N ALA A 97 -7.21 -7.36 3.14
CA ALA A 97 -8.06 -7.41 1.96
C ALA A 97 -9.27 -8.32 2.15
N LYS A 98 -9.10 -9.46 2.83
CA LYS A 98 -10.15 -10.44 3.12
C LYS A 98 -11.16 -9.95 4.15
N ILE A 99 -10.71 -9.21 5.18
CA ILE A 99 -11.61 -8.52 6.12
C ILE A 99 -12.40 -7.41 5.41
N GLN A 100 -11.75 -6.67 4.50
CA GLN A 100 -12.43 -5.64 3.72
C GLN A 100 -13.44 -6.24 2.72
N GLU A 101 -13.15 -7.40 2.15
CA GLU A 101 -14.11 -8.15 1.32
C GLU A 101 -15.31 -8.62 2.15
N ASP A 102 -15.09 -9.12 3.36
CA ASP A 102 -16.19 -9.53 4.24
C ASP A 102 -17.04 -8.33 4.70
N PHE A 103 -16.42 -7.15 4.88
CA PHE A 103 -17.15 -5.89 5.08
C PHE A 103 -18.01 -5.57 3.84
N ASP A 104 -17.42 -5.53 2.65
CA ASP A 104 -18.14 -5.18 1.42
C ASP A 104 -19.29 -6.15 1.13
N CYS A 105 -19.07 -7.45 1.26
CA CYS A 105 -20.13 -8.44 1.10
C CYS A 105 -21.25 -8.30 2.13
N THR A 106 -20.92 -7.90 3.37
CA THR A 106 -21.94 -7.62 4.40
C THR A 106 -22.76 -6.37 4.02
N VAL A 107 -22.12 -5.30 3.57
CA VAL A 107 -22.80 -4.05 3.22
C VAL A 107 -23.68 -4.22 1.98
N TYR A 108 -23.15 -4.86 0.95
CA TYR A 108 -23.80 -5.06 -0.34
C TYR A 108 -24.80 -6.23 -0.34
N GLU A 109 -24.82 -7.02 0.73
CA GLU A 109 -25.58 -8.27 0.81
C GLU A 109 -25.20 -9.25 -0.32
N LEU A 110 -23.91 -9.31 -0.65
CA LEU A 110 -23.35 -10.24 -1.63
C LEU A 110 -22.94 -11.56 -0.98
N GLU A 111 -23.10 -12.64 -1.72
CA GLU A 111 -22.60 -13.96 -1.31
C GLU A 111 -21.07 -13.95 -1.20
N TRP A 112 -20.57 -14.67 -0.19
CA TRP A 112 -19.15 -14.90 -0.01
C TRP A 112 -18.64 -15.88 -1.07
N ASN A 113 -17.51 -15.54 -1.71
CA ASN A 113 -16.86 -16.44 -2.66
C ASN A 113 -15.78 -17.26 -1.94
N ASP A 114 -16.16 -18.44 -1.49
CA ASP A 114 -15.32 -19.42 -0.79
C ASP A 114 -14.22 -20.03 -1.67
N ILE A 115 -14.44 -20.12 -2.99
CA ILE A 115 -13.40 -20.56 -3.95
C ILE A 115 -12.27 -19.54 -4.06
N LEU A 116 -12.61 -18.24 -4.09
CA LEU A 116 -11.63 -17.16 -4.27
C LEU A 116 -10.99 -16.70 -2.96
N CYS A 117 -11.76 -16.71 -1.88
CA CYS A 117 -11.39 -16.10 -0.61
C CYS A 117 -11.14 -17.13 0.49
N ASP A 118 -11.29 -18.43 0.23
CA ASP A 118 -11.29 -19.51 1.23
C ASP A 118 -12.35 -19.28 2.33
N SER A 119 -12.03 -19.64 3.57
CA SER A 119 -12.88 -19.42 4.76
C SER A 119 -13.08 -17.94 5.07
N LYS A 120 -14.17 -17.53 5.74
CA LYS A 120 -14.29 -16.15 6.22
C LYS A 120 -13.23 -15.79 7.28
N PRO A 121 -12.85 -14.52 7.44
CA PRO A 121 -11.98 -14.07 8.54
C PRO A 121 -12.56 -14.44 9.90
N CYS A 122 -11.70 -14.83 10.85
CA CYS A 122 -12.12 -15.14 12.20
C CYS A 122 -12.52 -13.87 12.96
N GLU A 123 -13.69 -13.87 13.61
CA GLU A 123 -14.21 -12.72 14.36
C GLU A 123 -13.29 -12.28 15.50
N SER A 124 -12.68 -13.23 16.21
CA SER A 124 -11.74 -12.91 17.30
C SER A 124 -10.52 -12.14 16.80
N GLU A 125 -10.04 -12.48 15.60
CA GLU A 125 -8.91 -11.79 14.98
C GLU A 125 -9.28 -10.38 14.50
N ILE A 126 -10.49 -10.21 13.96
CA ILE A 126 -11.05 -8.89 13.62
C ILE A 126 -11.10 -8.05 14.89
N LYS A 127 -11.69 -8.58 15.97
CA LYS A 127 -11.85 -7.86 17.23
C LYS A 127 -10.51 -7.45 17.82
N ASN A 128 -9.56 -8.38 17.91
CA ASN A 128 -8.20 -8.09 18.39
C ASN A 128 -7.51 -6.98 17.58
N SER A 129 -7.70 -6.97 16.26
CA SER A 129 -7.11 -5.96 15.38
C SER A 129 -7.82 -4.60 15.50
N SER A 130 -9.15 -4.58 15.63
CA SER A 130 -9.94 -3.36 15.90
C SER A 130 -9.59 -2.75 17.27
N ASP A 131 -9.42 -3.58 18.29
CA ASP A 131 -9.04 -3.12 19.62
C ASP A 131 -7.62 -2.54 19.60
N LYS A 132 -6.69 -3.16 18.84
CA LYS A 132 -5.36 -2.60 18.61
C LYS A 132 -5.40 -1.25 17.90
N TYR A 133 -6.33 -1.03 16.96
CA TYR A 133 -6.55 0.26 16.31
C TYR A 133 -6.95 1.33 17.34
N THR A 134 -7.95 1.01 18.17
CA THR A 134 -8.52 1.94 19.16
C THR A 134 -7.52 2.25 20.29
N LYS A 135 -6.77 1.25 20.76
CA LYS A 135 -5.71 1.40 21.77
C LYS A 135 -4.60 2.38 21.36
N LYS A 136 -4.41 2.62 20.05
CA LYS A 136 -3.48 3.63 19.53
C LYS A 136 -4.06 5.05 19.52
N GLY A 137 -5.23 5.27 20.14
CA GLY A 137 -5.90 6.57 20.19
C GLY A 137 -6.57 6.99 18.88
N LYS A 138 -6.73 6.06 17.92
CA LYS A 138 -7.38 6.35 16.65
C LYS A 138 -8.90 6.26 16.80
N SER A 139 -9.63 7.23 16.24
CA SER A 139 -11.08 7.28 16.31
C SER A 139 -11.74 6.34 15.30
N ARG A 140 -12.70 5.51 15.74
CA ARG A 140 -13.55 4.69 14.86
C ARG A 140 -14.56 5.53 14.06
N ALA A 141 -14.84 6.77 14.48
CA ALA A 141 -15.81 7.65 13.81
C ALA A 141 -15.42 8.00 12.37
N VAL A 142 -14.14 7.89 12.01
CA VAL A 142 -13.65 8.11 10.64
C VAL A 142 -14.16 7.07 9.64
N PHE A 143 -14.72 5.95 10.12
CA PHE A 143 -15.25 4.87 9.31
C PHE A 143 -16.77 4.93 9.15
N ALA A 144 -17.45 5.90 9.80
CA ALA A 144 -18.88 6.10 9.61
C ALA A 144 -19.17 6.61 8.19
N ASN A 145 -20.25 6.11 7.58
CA ASN A 145 -20.66 6.43 6.22
C ASN A 145 -19.51 6.23 5.21
N TRP A 146 -18.87 5.07 5.27
CA TRP A 146 -17.78 4.68 4.37
C TRP A 146 -18.17 4.81 2.89
N TYR A 147 -19.43 4.51 2.56
CA TYR A 147 -20.05 4.75 1.26
C TYR A 147 -21.03 5.92 1.32
N THR A 148 -21.19 6.64 0.20
CA THR A 148 -22.13 7.77 0.11
C THR A 148 -23.55 7.36 0.51
N PRO A 149 -24.19 7.99 1.52
CA PRO A 149 -25.49 7.57 2.04
C PRO A 149 -26.65 7.64 1.05
N ASP A 150 -26.56 8.50 0.04
CA ASP A 150 -27.63 8.76 -0.94
C ASP A 150 -27.96 7.53 -1.83
N VAL A 151 -27.13 6.47 -1.77
CA VAL A 151 -27.34 5.21 -2.53
C VAL A 151 -28.52 4.37 -2.04
N GLU A 152 -29.13 4.70 -0.91
CA GLU A 152 -30.26 3.94 -0.35
C GLU A 152 -31.54 4.05 -1.20
N GLN A 153 -31.61 5.09 -2.04
CA GLN A 153 -32.78 5.47 -2.82
C GLN A 153 -32.80 4.87 -4.23
N ILE A 154 -31.72 4.20 -4.66
CA ILE A 154 -31.58 3.59 -5.99
C ILE A 154 -31.66 2.06 -5.91
N ASP A 155 -31.89 1.41 -7.06
CA ASP A 155 -31.90 -0.06 -7.18
C ASP A 155 -30.64 -0.69 -6.58
N GLN A 156 -30.78 -1.82 -5.89
CA GLN A 156 -29.69 -2.45 -5.13
C GLN A 156 -28.46 -2.71 -5.99
N VAL A 157 -28.61 -3.27 -7.20
CA VAL A 157 -27.43 -3.58 -8.04
C VAL A 157 -26.73 -2.30 -8.47
N LYS A 158 -27.50 -1.26 -8.81
CA LYS A 158 -26.94 0.06 -9.15
C LYS A 158 -26.24 0.70 -7.94
N ALA A 159 -26.82 0.60 -6.73
CA ALA A 159 -26.19 1.07 -5.49
C ALA A 159 -24.83 0.40 -5.25
N ILE A 160 -24.74 -0.93 -5.43
CA ILE A 160 -23.48 -1.67 -5.31
C ILE A 160 -22.46 -1.13 -6.31
N LEU A 161 -22.84 -0.95 -7.59
CA LEU A 161 -21.94 -0.46 -8.62
C LEU A 161 -21.40 0.96 -8.32
N VAL A 162 -22.24 1.84 -7.76
CA VAL A 162 -21.80 3.17 -7.30
C VAL A 162 -20.76 3.04 -6.18
N CYS A 163 -21.01 2.21 -5.17
CA CYS A 163 -20.07 1.99 -4.05
C CYS A 163 -18.76 1.32 -4.52
N GLN A 164 -18.84 0.39 -5.46
CA GLN A 164 -17.66 -0.22 -6.11
C GLN A 164 -16.86 0.83 -6.88
N LYS A 165 -17.52 1.72 -7.61
CA LYS A 165 -16.87 2.83 -8.32
C LYS A 165 -16.22 3.82 -7.35
N GLU A 166 -16.84 4.11 -6.20
CA GLU A 166 -16.22 4.91 -5.14
C GLU A 166 -14.91 4.30 -4.65
N ASN A 167 -14.90 3.00 -4.37
CA ASN A 167 -13.67 2.28 -4.02
C ASN A 167 -12.58 2.36 -5.11
N LEU A 168 -13.00 2.35 -6.37
CA LEU A 168 -12.11 2.43 -7.53
C LEU A 168 -11.67 3.87 -7.87
N GLY A 169 -12.39 4.89 -7.42
CA GLY A 169 -12.09 6.30 -7.72
C GLY A 169 -10.82 6.82 -7.05
N TRP A 170 -10.38 6.16 -5.99
CA TRP A 170 -9.14 6.50 -5.27
C TRP A 170 -7.89 5.97 -5.99
N ASP A 171 -6.69 6.41 -5.61
CA ASP A 171 -5.41 5.69 -5.79
C ASP A 171 -4.56 5.96 -7.07
N VAL A 172 -5.11 6.07 -8.30
CA VAL A 172 -4.26 6.11 -9.52
C VAL A 172 -3.30 7.32 -9.55
N SER A 173 -3.81 8.55 -9.41
CA SER A 173 -2.96 9.76 -9.42
C SER A 173 -1.93 9.75 -8.30
N GLN A 174 -2.28 9.21 -7.13
CA GLN A 174 -1.38 9.14 -5.98
C GLN A 174 -0.26 8.13 -6.21
N ARG A 175 -0.56 6.97 -6.80
CA ARG A 175 0.45 5.98 -7.22
C ARG A 175 1.40 6.54 -8.25
N THR A 176 0.89 7.25 -9.26
CA THR A 176 1.76 7.89 -10.27
C THR A 176 2.72 8.87 -9.62
N LYS A 177 2.23 9.75 -8.73
CA LYS A 177 3.07 10.69 -7.98
C LYS A 177 4.07 9.96 -7.07
N PHE A 178 3.66 8.85 -6.44
CA PHE A 178 4.53 8.05 -5.58
C PHE A 178 5.66 7.39 -6.36
N ILE A 179 5.36 6.79 -7.52
CA ILE A 179 6.36 6.25 -8.44
C ILE A 179 7.38 7.33 -8.80
N CYS A 180 6.92 8.50 -9.27
CA CYS A 180 7.79 9.60 -9.64
C CYS A 180 8.67 10.03 -8.47
N PHE A 181 8.09 10.18 -7.27
CA PHE A 181 8.82 10.57 -6.07
C PHE A 181 9.94 9.58 -5.73
N ILE A 182 9.64 8.28 -5.66
CA ILE A 182 10.65 7.25 -5.35
C ILE A 182 11.71 7.19 -6.45
N SER A 183 11.31 7.16 -7.73
CA SER A 183 12.27 7.13 -8.85
C SER A 183 13.18 8.36 -8.88
N SER A 184 12.66 9.55 -8.64
CA SER A 184 13.47 10.78 -8.57
C SER A 184 14.48 10.74 -7.45
N ILE A 185 14.09 10.29 -6.25
CA ILE A 185 15.02 10.13 -5.12
C ILE A 185 16.13 9.14 -5.46
N SER A 186 15.78 7.97 -6.02
CA SER A 186 16.78 6.95 -6.35
C SER A 186 17.78 7.45 -7.39
N ILE A 187 17.34 8.22 -8.39
CA ILE A 187 18.23 8.84 -9.39
C ILE A 187 19.14 9.88 -8.74
N VAL A 188 18.61 10.78 -7.90
CA VAL A 188 19.40 11.82 -7.23
C VAL A 188 20.48 11.19 -6.34
N VAL A 189 20.12 10.19 -5.53
CA VAL A 189 21.07 9.48 -4.66
C VAL A 189 22.15 8.80 -5.49
N PHE A 190 21.79 8.16 -6.61
CA PHE A 190 22.75 7.54 -7.51
C PHE A 190 23.72 8.57 -8.11
N LEU A 191 23.22 9.70 -8.62
CA LEU A 191 24.06 10.76 -9.18
C LEU A 191 25.00 11.37 -8.13
N LEU A 192 24.51 11.62 -6.91
CA LEU A 192 25.35 12.09 -5.81
C LEU A 192 26.45 11.08 -5.47
N SER A 193 26.13 9.78 -5.48
CA SER A 193 27.14 8.73 -5.25
C SER A 193 28.24 8.71 -6.32
N LEU A 194 27.90 8.98 -7.59
CA LEU A 194 28.88 9.11 -8.68
C LEU A 194 29.77 10.33 -8.53
N ILE A 195 29.20 11.47 -8.12
CA ILE A 195 29.95 12.70 -7.85
C ILE A 195 30.96 12.46 -6.72
N VAL A 196 30.53 11.85 -5.62
CA VAL A 196 31.41 11.52 -4.49
C VAL A 196 32.52 10.54 -4.93
N ALA A 197 32.18 9.51 -5.70
CA ALA A 197 33.16 8.55 -6.22
C ALA A 197 34.21 9.22 -7.12
N PHE A 198 33.80 10.19 -7.95
CA PHE A 198 34.70 10.95 -8.81
C PHE A 198 35.67 11.83 -7.99
N PHE A 199 35.17 12.57 -7.00
CA PHE A 199 36.03 13.42 -6.16
C PHE A 199 36.98 12.64 -5.23
N LEU A 200 36.68 11.38 -4.94
CA LEU A 200 37.51 10.49 -4.13
C LEU A 200 38.41 9.56 -4.98
N ASP A 201 38.45 9.77 -6.30
CA ASP A 201 39.21 8.94 -7.25
C ASP A 201 38.95 7.43 -7.10
N PHE A 202 37.69 7.05 -6.84
CA PHE A 202 37.32 5.65 -6.68
C PHE A 202 37.49 4.89 -8.01
N THR A 203 38.22 3.78 -7.97
CA THR A 203 38.19 2.81 -9.07
C THR A 203 36.79 2.22 -9.23
N LEU A 204 36.46 1.74 -10.44
CA LEU A 204 35.16 1.08 -10.69
C LEU A 204 34.90 -0.07 -9.71
N GLN A 205 35.91 -0.88 -9.41
CA GLN A 205 35.82 -1.95 -8.43
C GLN A 205 35.48 -1.41 -7.03
N SER A 206 36.16 -0.35 -6.59
CA SER A 206 35.94 0.26 -5.27
C SER A 206 34.54 0.86 -5.15
N PHE A 207 34.05 1.47 -6.23
CA PHE A 207 32.69 2.00 -6.31
C PHE A 207 31.63 0.89 -6.25
N ILE A 208 31.82 -0.22 -6.96
CA ILE A 208 30.88 -1.36 -6.91
C ILE A 208 30.82 -1.92 -5.48
N LEU A 209 31.97 -2.17 -4.86
CA LEU A 209 32.06 -2.78 -3.53
C LEU A 209 31.54 -1.85 -2.42
N SER A 210 31.76 -0.53 -2.54
CA SER A 210 31.46 0.44 -1.47
C SER A 210 30.16 1.21 -1.65
N ALA A 211 29.59 1.26 -2.86
CA ALA A 211 28.36 1.99 -3.12
C ALA A 211 27.25 1.08 -3.66
N ILE A 212 27.52 0.29 -4.70
CA ILE A 212 26.48 -0.49 -5.39
C ILE A 212 26.01 -1.69 -4.56
N ILE A 213 26.92 -2.56 -4.11
CA ILE A 213 26.57 -3.76 -3.33
C ILE A 213 25.81 -3.39 -2.04
N PRO A 214 26.29 -2.42 -1.24
CA PRO A 214 25.57 -2.01 -0.03
C PRO A 214 24.19 -1.39 -0.32
N SER A 215 23.98 -0.85 -1.53
CA SER A 215 22.71 -0.22 -1.94
C SER A 215 21.73 -1.20 -2.61
N LEU A 216 22.08 -2.48 -2.78
CA LEU A 216 21.21 -3.47 -3.43
C LEU A 216 19.80 -3.55 -2.82
N PRO A 217 19.61 -3.52 -1.48
CA PRO A 217 18.27 -3.44 -0.90
C PRO A 217 17.45 -2.24 -1.39
N ALA A 218 18.06 -1.06 -1.46
CA ALA A 218 17.43 0.18 -1.91
C ALA A 218 17.06 0.13 -3.39
N ILE A 219 17.98 -0.40 -4.21
CA ILE A 219 17.79 -0.58 -5.65
C ILE A 219 16.67 -1.58 -5.90
N SER A 220 16.70 -2.75 -5.22
CA SER A 220 15.66 -3.78 -5.33
C SER A 220 14.29 -3.22 -4.95
N PHE A 221 14.20 -2.52 -3.81
CA PHE A 221 12.96 -1.87 -3.40
C PHE A 221 12.46 -0.87 -4.44
N SER A 222 13.33 0.01 -4.97
CA SER A 222 12.94 1.03 -5.95
C SER A 222 12.38 0.41 -7.23
N ILE A 223 13.05 -0.64 -7.74
CA ILE A 223 12.64 -1.34 -8.96
C ILE A 223 11.32 -2.08 -8.74
N THR A 224 11.21 -2.86 -7.65
CA THR A 224 9.98 -3.58 -7.32
C THR A 224 8.83 -2.61 -7.12
N ASN A 225 9.05 -1.51 -6.40
CA ASN A 225 8.02 -0.50 -6.16
C ASN A 225 7.51 0.13 -7.46
N TYR A 226 8.41 0.42 -8.41
CA TYR A 226 8.05 0.95 -9.73
C TYR A 226 7.13 -0.02 -10.48
N PHE A 227 7.53 -1.29 -10.61
CA PHE A 227 6.76 -2.27 -11.38
C PHE A 227 5.44 -2.63 -10.72
N GLU A 228 5.43 -2.88 -9.41
CA GLU A 228 4.20 -3.23 -8.69
C GLU A 228 3.17 -2.09 -8.72
N ASN A 229 3.59 -0.83 -8.57
CA ASN A 229 2.65 0.30 -8.67
C ASN A 229 2.14 0.51 -10.09
N LYS A 230 2.97 0.28 -11.12
CA LYS A 230 2.55 0.38 -12.52
C LYS A 230 1.52 -0.69 -12.87
N GLU A 231 1.74 -1.92 -12.41
CA GLU A 231 0.79 -3.03 -12.57
C GLU A 231 -0.52 -2.76 -11.81
N ALA A 232 -0.44 -2.21 -10.60
CA ALA A 232 -1.61 -1.81 -9.83
C ALA A 232 -2.44 -0.72 -10.52
N ILE A 233 -1.78 0.28 -11.11
CA ILE A 233 -2.46 1.32 -11.91
C ILE A 233 -3.20 0.68 -13.08
N ALA A 234 -2.52 -0.14 -13.89
CA ALA A 234 -3.11 -0.78 -15.06
C ALA A 234 -4.28 -1.73 -14.69
N SER A 235 -4.15 -2.50 -13.61
CA SER A 235 -5.22 -3.37 -13.12
C SER A 235 -6.43 -2.56 -12.66
N LYS A 236 -6.20 -1.42 -11.99
CA LYS A 236 -7.25 -0.54 -11.52
C LYS A 236 -8.00 0.16 -12.65
N GLU A 237 -7.28 0.60 -13.69
CA GLU A 237 -7.88 1.18 -14.91
C GLU A 237 -8.78 0.16 -15.62
N LYS A 238 -8.29 -1.06 -15.85
CA LYS A 238 -9.09 -2.16 -16.43
C LYS A 238 -10.36 -2.45 -15.62
N LEU A 239 -10.25 -2.43 -14.30
CA LEU A 239 -11.37 -2.67 -13.40
C LEU A 239 -12.40 -1.53 -13.43
N LYS A 240 -11.94 -0.28 -13.55
CA LYS A 240 -12.81 0.89 -13.77
C LYS A 240 -13.58 0.76 -15.09
N GLU A 241 -12.89 0.44 -16.18
CA GLU A 241 -13.53 0.19 -17.48
C GLU A 241 -14.55 -0.96 -17.42
N ALA A 242 -14.23 -2.05 -16.74
CA ALA A 242 -15.15 -3.17 -16.56
C ALA A 242 -16.41 -2.77 -15.79
N THR A 243 -16.25 -1.93 -14.75
CA THR A 243 -17.37 -1.41 -13.96
C THR A 243 -18.26 -0.49 -14.80
N GLU A 244 -17.66 0.42 -15.58
CA GLU A 244 -18.39 1.32 -16.49
C GLU A 244 -19.15 0.56 -17.58
N LYS A 245 -18.60 -0.55 -18.10
CA LYS A 245 -19.32 -1.42 -19.04
C LYS A 245 -20.56 -2.04 -18.43
N VAL A 246 -20.48 -2.50 -17.17
CA VAL A 246 -21.63 -3.08 -16.45
C VAL A 246 -22.68 -2.02 -16.11
N GLU A 247 -22.25 -0.82 -15.73
CA GLU A 247 -23.12 0.31 -15.41
C GLU A 247 -24.01 0.72 -16.60
N ASN A 248 -23.48 0.65 -17.83
CA ASN A 248 -24.23 0.96 -19.05
C ASN A 248 -25.25 -0.12 -19.45
N ILE A 249 -25.29 -1.27 -18.76
CA ILE A 249 -26.32 -2.28 -18.98
C ILE A 249 -27.61 -1.78 -18.32
N ARG A 250 -28.72 -1.77 -19.07
CA ARG A 250 -30.02 -1.27 -18.58
C ARG A 250 -30.46 -1.91 -17.26
N ASN A 251 -30.33 -3.23 -17.17
CA ASN A 251 -30.70 -4.05 -16.02
C ASN A 251 -29.52 -4.96 -15.62
N PRO A 252 -28.52 -4.43 -14.90
CA PRO A 252 -27.40 -5.24 -14.46
C PRO A 252 -27.88 -6.25 -13.42
N THR A 253 -27.38 -7.47 -13.49
CA THR A 253 -27.66 -8.52 -12.51
C THR A 253 -26.68 -8.48 -11.34
N ILE A 254 -27.09 -9.02 -10.20
CA ILE A 254 -26.23 -9.17 -9.02
C ILE A 254 -24.94 -9.95 -9.31
N LYS A 255 -24.99 -10.87 -10.29
CA LYS A 255 -23.82 -11.64 -10.75
C LYS A 255 -22.73 -10.73 -11.33
N TYR A 256 -23.09 -9.67 -12.05
CA TYR A 256 -22.10 -8.72 -12.53
C TYR A 256 -21.44 -7.96 -11.37
N ALA A 257 -22.23 -7.47 -10.42
CA ALA A 257 -21.72 -6.79 -9.23
C ALA A 257 -20.78 -7.70 -8.42
N ARG A 258 -21.13 -8.98 -8.24
CA ARG A 258 -20.28 -9.98 -7.58
C ARG A 258 -18.98 -10.23 -8.35
N ASN A 259 -19.02 -10.30 -9.68
CA ASN A 259 -17.81 -10.47 -10.49
C ASN A 259 -16.88 -9.26 -10.39
N ILE A 260 -17.42 -8.03 -10.40
CA ILE A 260 -16.62 -6.82 -10.15
C ILE A 260 -16.02 -6.87 -8.74
N GLN A 261 -16.77 -7.30 -7.73
CA GLN A 261 -16.27 -7.42 -6.37
C GLN A 261 -15.12 -8.44 -6.25
N ASN A 262 -15.22 -9.59 -6.92
CA ASN A 262 -14.11 -10.56 -7.01
C ASN A 262 -12.83 -9.91 -7.55
N LEU A 263 -12.95 -9.10 -8.61
CA LEU A 263 -11.82 -8.39 -9.20
C LEU A 263 -11.28 -7.29 -8.27
N ILE A 264 -12.15 -6.59 -7.53
CA ILE A 264 -11.75 -5.63 -6.49
C ILE A 264 -10.94 -6.33 -5.39
N TYR A 265 -11.39 -7.48 -4.90
CA TYR A 265 -10.68 -8.27 -3.91
C TYR A 265 -9.29 -8.70 -4.41
N LEU A 266 -9.22 -9.29 -5.61
CA LEU A 266 -7.95 -9.69 -6.23
C LEU A 266 -6.99 -8.50 -6.38
N ASN A 267 -7.53 -7.35 -6.81
CA ASN A 267 -6.75 -6.13 -6.91
C ASN A 267 -6.20 -5.71 -5.53
N ARG A 268 -7.01 -5.73 -4.45
CA ARG A 268 -6.57 -5.36 -3.09
C ARG A 268 -5.46 -6.27 -2.55
N VAL A 269 -5.55 -7.59 -2.78
CA VAL A 269 -4.53 -8.56 -2.35
C VAL A 269 -3.17 -8.22 -2.97
N ASN A 270 -3.18 -7.92 -4.27
CA ASN A 270 -1.96 -7.69 -5.04
C ASN A 270 -1.43 -6.25 -4.93
N ASN A 271 -2.30 -5.29 -4.60
CA ASN A 271 -1.96 -3.86 -4.62
C ASN A 271 -0.74 -3.50 -3.76
N SER A 272 0.23 -2.75 -4.28
CA SER A 272 1.39 -2.36 -3.47
C SER A 272 1.03 -1.35 -2.38
N LEU A 273 1.80 -1.37 -1.29
CA LEU A 273 1.59 -0.48 -0.16
C LEU A 273 2.08 0.94 -0.48
N ILE A 274 1.26 1.93 -0.12
CA ILE A 274 1.65 3.34 -0.08
C ILE A 274 1.62 3.79 1.37
N PHE A 275 2.66 4.52 1.81
CA PHE A 275 2.76 5.02 3.16
C PHE A 275 1.73 6.11 3.45
N ASP A 276 1.19 6.11 4.67
CA ASP A 276 0.13 7.05 5.08
C ASP A 276 0.62 8.51 5.07
N TRP A 277 1.88 8.77 5.38
CA TRP A 277 2.45 10.12 5.33
C TRP A 277 2.42 10.70 3.91
N PHE A 278 2.72 9.87 2.90
CA PHE A 278 2.70 10.28 1.50
C PHE A 278 1.27 10.50 1.02
N TYR A 279 0.36 9.61 1.44
CA TYR A 279 -1.07 9.76 1.18
C TYR A 279 -1.62 11.06 1.77
N ASN A 280 -1.31 11.36 3.03
CA ASN A 280 -1.79 12.56 3.73
C ASN A 280 -1.27 13.85 3.08
N TYR A 281 -0.03 13.86 2.57
CA TYR A 281 0.52 15.01 1.84
C TYR A 281 -0.24 15.33 0.55
N LEU A 282 -0.89 14.34 -0.07
CA LEU A 282 -1.64 14.50 -1.32
C LEU A 282 -3.16 14.54 -1.15
N ARG A 283 -3.66 14.54 0.09
CA ARG A 283 -5.08 14.28 0.43
C ARG A 283 -6.02 15.42 0.03
N ASP A 284 -5.54 16.66 0.04
CA ASP A 284 -6.39 17.85 -0.07
C ASP A 284 -7.02 18.03 -1.47
N SER A 285 -6.46 17.46 -2.54
CA SER A 285 -7.00 17.62 -3.90
C SER A 285 -7.98 16.54 -4.35
N ASN A 286 -7.94 15.33 -3.78
CA ASN A 286 -8.62 14.16 -4.36
C ASN A 286 -9.94 13.80 -3.66
N GLN A 287 -10.10 14.14 -2.37
CA GLN A 287 -11.30 13.75 -1.59
C GLN A 287 -12.56 14.51 -2.02
N SER A 288 -12.41 15.78 -2.41
CA SER A 288 -13.50 16.63 -2.93
C SER A 288 -14.02 16.16 -4.29
N GLY A 289 -13.13 15.76 -5.20
CA GLY A 289 -13.49 15.32 -6.56
C GLY A 289 -14.28 14.00 -6.59
N ILE A 290 -13.95 13.04 -5.72
CA ILE A 290 -14.60 11.73 -5.70
C ILE A 290 -16.01 11.81 -5.11
N SER A 291 -16.18 12.51 -3.97
CA SER A 291 -17.51 12.72 -3.40
C SER A 291 -18.42 13.49 -4.36
N TYR A 292 -17.88 14.45 -5.10
CA TYR A 292 -18.61 15.16 -6.15
C TYR A 292 -19.04 14.24 -7.31
N ALA A 293 -18.13 13.39 -7.80
CA ALA A 293 -18.43 12.44 -8.88
C ALA A 293 -19.51 11.42 -8.50
N SER A 294 -19.48 10.90 -7.28
CA SER A 294 -20.53 10.00 -6.77
C SER A 294 -21.87 10.70 -6.67
N LYS A 295 -21.91 11.92 -6.14
CA LYS A 295 -23.15 12.71 -6.05
C LYS A 295 -23.75 13.00 -7.44
N GLN A 296 -22.92 13.34 -8.42
CA GLN A 296 -23.38 13.49 -9.80
C GLN A 296 -23.90 12.20 -10.41
N LEU A 297 -23.24 11.06 -10.14
CA LEU A 297 -23.69 9.78 -10.66
C LEU A 297 -25.05 9.39 -10.08
N ILE A 298 -25.23 9.58 -8.77
CA ILE A 298 -26.50 9.34 -8.08
C ILE A 298 -27.61 10.19 -8.71
N GLN A 299 -27.35 11.48 -8.99
CA GLN A 299 -28.31 12.35 -9.68
C GLN A 299 -28.70 11.88 -11.10
N ARG A 300 -27.83 11.16 -11.81
CA ARG A 300 -28.13 10.63 -13.16
C ARG A 300 -28.91 9.32 -13.15
N LEU A 301 -28.97 8.65 -12.00
CA LEU A 301 -29.63 7.36 -11.83
C LEU A 301 -31.08 7.49 -11.33
N PHE A 302 -31.46 8.67 -10.84
CA PHE A 302 -32.84 9.12 -10.67
C PHE A 302 -33.45 9.55 -12.01
#